data_AF-A0A0D6LZP6-F1
#
_entry.id   AF-A0A0D6LZP6-F1
#
_cell.length_a   1.000
_cell.length_b   1.000
_cell.length_c   1.000
_cell.angle_alpha   90.00
_cell.angle_beta   90.00
_cell.angle_gamma   90.00
#
_symmetry.space_group_name_H-M   'P 1'
#
loop_
_entity.id
_entity.type
_entity.pdbx_description
1 polymer ?
#
loop_
_entity_poly.entity_id
_entity_poly.type
_entity_poly.pdbx_seq_one_letter_code
_entity_poly.pdbx_strand_id
1 'polypeptide(L)'
;MAARRALSRFERVNQWLQFARQWHIVDANHQDAFLLGKHVAKHLSGQHKPIWHPETDCGDHVVVVNCRHVAMHGFDWKHTLFHFNKEYPRSKADIPAWQIHEYDPCRIVFLAVYKLEQVQRIPRRSDEYTEEERKRFPKLLRFPANHVEEWKRSIPNPGRYEKNNPAEKK
;
A
#
# COMPACT_ATOMS: atom_id res chain seq x y z
N MET A 1 -27.77 29.20 17.82
CA MET A 1 -26.39 29.26 17.32
C MET A 1 -25.44 29.26 18.51
N ALA A 2 -24.80 28.14 18.84
CA ALA A 2 -23.84 28.11 19.95
C ALA A 2 -22.72 29.11 19.69
N ALA A 3 -22.54 30.07 20.62
CA ALA A 3 -21.42 31.00 20.57
C ALA A 3 -20.12 30.19 20.56
N ARG A 4 -19.27 30.40 19.56
CA ARG A 4 -17.94 29.79 19.51
C ARG A 4 -17.16 30.25 20.72
N ARG A 5 -17.03 29.39 21.72
CA ARG A 5 -16.19 29.62 22.89
C ARG A 5 -14.75 29.76 22.38
N ALA A 6 -14.13 30.90 22.64
CA ALA A 6 -12.72 31.08 22.29
C ALA A 6 -11.89 30.04 23.05
N LEU A 7 -11.00 29.35 22.33
CA LEU A 7 -10.09 28.39 22.95
C LEU A 7 -9.30 29.07 24.07
N SER A 8 -9.28 28.45 25.23
CA SER A 8 -8.46 28.88 26.36
C SER A 8 -6.98 28.77 26.00
N ARG A 9 -6.14 29.49 26.76
CA ARG A 9 -4.69 29.42 26.61
C ARG A 9 -4.16 28.00 26.84
N PHE A 10 -4.78 27.25 27.77
CA PHE A 10 -4.44 25.87 28.09
C PHE A 10 -4.79 24.90 26.95
N GLU A 11 -5.98 25.02 26.35
CA GLU A 11 -6.39 24.16 25.22
C GLU A 11 -5.47 24.34 24.00
N ARG A 12 -5.00 25.57 23.74
CA ARG A 12 -4.00 25.82 22.67
C ARG A 12 -2.67 25.10 22.94
N VAL A 13 -2.21 25.11 24.18
CA VAL A 13 -0.96 24.42 24.57
C VAL A 13 -1.13 22.91 24.41
N ASN A 14 -2.25 22.34 24.85
CA ASN A 14 -2.53 20.90 24.67
C ASN A 14 -2.58 20.51 23.19
N GLN A 15 -3.25 21.31 22.36
CA GLN A 15 -3.25 21.09 20.91
C GLN A 15 -1.82 21.08 20.35
N TRP A 16 -1.00 22.07 20.71
CA TRP A 16 0.36 22.17 20.21
C TRP A 16 1.23 20.99 20.66
N LEU A 17 1.10 20.57 21.92
CA LEU A 17 1.77 19.41 22.47
C LEU A 17 1.37 18.12 21.73
N GLN A 18 0.10 17.97 21.39
CA GLN A 18 -0.43 16.76 20.76
C GLN A 18 -0.01 16.63 19.28
N PHE A 19 0.17 17.74 18.57
CA PHE A 19 0.67 17.77 17.19
C PHE A 19 2.19 18.05 17.09
N ALA A 20 2.91 18.02 18.21
CA ALA A 20 4.36 18.18 18.19
C ALA A 20 5.03 17.06 17.37
N ARG A 21 6.04 17.44 16.60
CA ARG A 21 6.86 16.51 15.82
C ARG A 21 8.06 16.06 16.63
N GLN A 22 8.27 14.76 16.72
CA GLN A 22 9.42 14.17 17.36
C GLN A 22 10.49 13.83 16.32
N TRP A 23 11.73 13.68 16.78
CA TRP A 23 12.85 13.24 15.98
C TRP A 23 13.25 11.83 16.40
N HIS A 24 13.26 10.92 15.42
CA HIS A 24 13.65 9.53 15.61
C HIS A 24 14.94 9.27 14.84
N ILE A 25 15.82 8.45 15.42
CA ILE A 25 17.04 7.97 14.77
C ILE A 25 16.91 6.47 14.61
N VAL A 26 17.16 5.97 13.40
CA VAL A 26 17.00 4.56 13.04
C VAL A 26 18.28 4.06 12.41
N ASP A 27 18.83 2.97 12.95
CA ASP A 27 20.00 2.30 12.41
C ASP A 27 19.57 1.25 11.35
N ALA A 28 20.07 1.37 10.13
CA ALA A 28 19.79 0.45 9.04
C ALA A 28 20.74 -0.76 9.00
N ASN A 29 21.71 -0.84 9.90
CA ASN A 29 22.72 -1.90 9.89
C ASN A 29 22.09 -3.31 10.03
N HIS A 30 22.34 -4.17 9.03
CA HIS A 30 21.80 -5.53 8.91
C HIS A 30 20.27 -5.63 8.98
N GLN A 31 19.55 -4.54 8.75
CA GLN A 31 18.09 -4.54 8.66
C GLN A 31 17.63 -4.77 7.22
N ASP A 32 16.51 -5.47 7.05
CA ASP A 32 15.90 -5.61 5.74
C ASP A 32 15.35 -4.26 5.25
N ALA A 33 15.75 -3.84 4.05
CA ALA A 33 15.43 -2.51 3.52
C ALA A 33 13.92 -2.26 3.37
N PHE A 34 13.13 -3.26 2.99
CA PHE A 34 11.69 -3.10 2.76
C PHE A 34 10.92 -3.10 4.07
N LEU A 35 11.28 -3.97 5.01
CA LEU A 35 10.69 -3.97 6.36
C LEU A 35 11.01 -2.65 7.06
N LEU A 36 12.28 -2.22 7.02
CA LEU A 36 12.71 -0.94 7.56
C LEU A 36 11.92 0.22 6.94
N GLY A 37 11.82 0.26 5.61
CA GLY A 37 11.06 1.29 4.89
C GLY A 37 9.60 1.36 5.34
N LYS A 38 8.95 0.21 5.57
CA LYS A 38 7.57 0.14 6.08
C LYS A 38 7.41 0.74 7.47
N HIS A 39 8.35 0.46 8.37
CA HIS A 39 8.34 1.06 9.70
C HIS A 39 8.59 2.57 9.62
N VAL A 40 9.60 3.00 8.87
CA VAL A 40 9.93 4.42 8.70
C VAL A 40 8.76 5.20 8.10
N ALA A 41 8.11 4.68 7.05
CA ALA A 41 6.93 5.32 6.44
C ALA A 41 5.77 5.49 7.43
N LYS A 42 5.55 4.52 8.35
CA LYS A 42 4.54 4.64 9.41
C LYS A 42 4.83 5.79 10.38
N HIS A 43 6.09 6.05 10.67
CA HIS A 43 6.51 7.18 11.51
C HIS A 43 6.42 8.51 10.77
N LEU A 44 6.89 8.57 9.53
CA LEU A 44 6.79 9.75 8.66
C LEU A 44 5.34 10.17 8.40
N SER A 45 4.43 9.21 8.23
CA SER A 45 3.00 9.48 8.02
C SER A 45 2.23 9.78 9.32
N GLY A 46 2.81 9.55 10.50
CA GLY A 46 2.15 9.74 11.79
C GLY A 46 1.20 8.60 12.21
N GLN A 47 1.07 7.52 11.41
CA GLN A 47 0.20 6.36 11.69
C GLN A 47 0.52 5.61 12.99
N HIS A 48 1.66 5.88 13.61
CA HIS A 48 2.00 5.34 14.93
C HIS A 48 1.30 6.10 16.07
N LYS A 49 0.84 7.34 15.84
CA LYS A 49 0.09 8.13 16.82
C LYS A 49 -1.40 7.79 16.72
N PRO A 50 -2.11 7.67 17.85
CA PRO A 50 -3.56 7.36 17.86
C PRO A 50 -4.42 8.50 17.29
N ILE A 51 -3.84 9.69 17.11
CA ILE A 51 -4.49 10.88 16.53
C ILE A 51 -4.43 10.95 15.00
N TRP A 52 -3.87 9.92 14.35
CA TRP A 52 -3.64 9.94 12.91
C TRP A 52 -4.95 10.05 12.13
N HIS A 53 -4.98 11.00 11.21
CA HIS A 53 -6.02 11.12 10.18
C HIS A 53 -5.34 11.45 8.84
N PRO A 54 -5.81 10.91 7.70
CA PRO A 54 -5.18 11.16 6.40
C PRO A 54 -5.07 12.64 6.00
N GLU A 55 -5.98 13.48 6.48
CA GLU A 55 -5.98 14.93 6.21
C GLU A 55 -5.07 15.73 7.17
N THR A 56 -4.63 15.12 8.28
CA THR A 56 -3.80 15.82 9.27
C THR A 56 -2.32 15.44 9.15
N ASP A 57 -1.47 16.44 8.97
CA ASP A 57 -0.02 16.25 8.93
C ASP A 57 0.55 16.12 10.36
N CYS A 58 0.51 14.90 10.88
CA CYS A 58 0.98 14.53 12.22
C CYS A 58 2.26 13.68 12.21
N GLY A 59 2.99 13.70 11.08
CA GLY A 59 4.24 12.97 10.87
C GLY A 59 5.38 13.41 11.78
N ASP A 60 6.32 12.49 12.04
CA ASP A 60 7.56 12.77 12.74
C ASP A 60 8.76 12.81 11.79
N HIS A 61 9.88 13.36 12.28
CA HIS A 61 11.15 13.31 11.57
C HIS A 61 11.86 12.00 11.87
N VAL A 62 12.39 11.35 10.84
CA VAL A 62 13.15 10.11 10.96
C VAL A 62 14.48 10.27 10.24
N VAL A 63 15.58 10.06 10.95
CA VAL A 63 16.93 10.06 10.40
C VAL A 63 17.41 8.62 10.35
N VAL A 64 17.67 8.12 9.15
CA VAL A 64 18.20 6.77 8.95
C VAL A 64 19.72 6.86 8.78
N VAL A 65 20.45 6.04 9.55
CA VAL A 65 21.92 5.98 9.52
C VAL A 65 22.38 4.59 9.07
N ASN A 66 23.66 4.47 8.66
CA ASN A 66 24.29 3.22 8.24
C ASN A 66 23.63 2.49 7.06
N CYS A 67 23.02 3.22 6.13
CA CYS A 67 22.33 2.64 4.97
C CYS A 67 23.22 1.72 4.11
N ARG A 68 24.55 1.92 4.09
CA ARG A 68 25.51 1.07 3.37
C ARG A 68 25.44 -0.40 3.78
N HIS A 69 25.11 -0.68 5.04
CA HIS A 69 25.07 -2.03 5.61
C HIS A 69 23.65 -2.60 5.67
N VAL A 70 22.70 -2.00 4.95
CA VAL A 70 21.34 -2.53 4.84
C VAL A 70 21.36 -3.90 4.17
N ALA A 71 20.46 -4.77 4.58
CA ALA A 71 20.29 -6.10 4.01
C ALA A 71 19.03 -6.17 3.15
N MET A 72 18.98 -7.16 2.26
CA MET A 72 17.77 -7.60 1.58
C MET A 72 17.72 -9.12 1.65
N HIS A 73 16.52 -9.68 1.61
CA HIS A 73 16.34 -11.12 1.73
C HIS A 73 16.88 -11.88 0.50
N GLY A 74 17.61 -12.97 0.75
CA GLY A 74 18.04 -13.92 -0.29
C GLY A 74 18.75 -13.27 -1.50
N PHE A 75 18.18 -13.47 -2.70
CA PHE A 75 18.70 -12.95 -3.97
C PHE A 75 18.01 -11.65 -4.43
N ASP A 76 17.26 -11.00 -3.55
CA ASP A 76 16.47 -9.82 -3.91
C ASP A 76 17.34 -8.69 -4.46
N TRP A 77 18.58 -8.56 -3.98
CA TRP A 77 19.57 -7.63 -4.52
C TRP A 77 19.72 -7.70 -6.05
N LYS A 78 19.64 -8.90 -6.63
CA LYS A 78 19.76 -9.14 -8.07
C LYS A 78 18.41 -9.15 -8.80
N HIS A 79 17.37 -9.68 -8.15
CA HIS A 79 16.07 -9.88 -8.78
C HIS A 79 15.14 -8.66 -8.69
N THR A 80 15.29 -7.80 -7.69
CA THR A 80 14.50 -6.57 -7.60
C THR A 80 15.03 -5.54 -8.59
N LEU A 81 14.21 -5.28 -9.61
CA LEU A 81 14.45 -4.28 -10.63
C LEU A 81 13.68 -3.00 -10.29
N PHE A 82 14.36 -1.86 -10.38
CA PHE A 82 13.74 -0.55 -10.33
C PHE A 82 13.65 0.03 -11.74
N HIS A 83 12.44 0.42 -12.11
CA HIS A 83 12.13 0.94 -13.43
C HIS A 83 12.22 2.46 -13.41
N PHE A 84 13.04 3.02 -14.30
CA PHE A 84 13.15 4.45 -14.54
C PHE A 84 12.79 4.74 -15.99
N ASN A 85 11.85 5.66 -16.21
CA ASN A 85 11.50 6.13 -17.55
C ASN A 85 12.22 7.44 -17.82
N LYS A 86 12.83 7.57 -19.00
CA LYS A 86 13.47 8.81 -19.46
C LYS A 86 12.54 9.68 -20.32
N GLU A 87 11.23 9.45 -20.25
CA GLU A 87 10.17 10.19 -20.98
C GLU A 87 10.21 10.07 -22.53
N TYR A 88 11.21 9.40 -23.11
CA TYR A 88 11.27 9.10 -24.56
C TYR A 88 10.73 7.69 -24.90
N PRO A 89 10.17 7.48 -26.11
CA PRO A 89 9.72 6.16 -26.54
C PRO A 89 10.81 5.09 -26.43
N ARG A 90 10.45 3.91 -25.89
CA ARG A 90 11.35 2.77 -25.63
C ARG A 90 12.53 3.05 -24.68
N SER A 91 12.55 4.18 -24.00
CA SER A 91 13.63 4.56 -23.08
C SER A 91 13.31 4.18 -21.63
N LYS A 92 13.16 2.87 -21.40
CA LYS A 92 13.07 2.31 -20.05
C LYS A 92 14.45 1.85 -19.58
N ALA A 93 14.78 2.18 -18.33
CA ALA A 93 15.98 1.72 -17.67
C ALA A 93 15.57 0.85 -16.48
N ASP A 94 15.80 -0.46 -16.62
CA ASP A 94 15.51 -1.45 -15.59
C ASP A 94 16.83 -1.73 -14.86
N ILE A 95 16.99 -1.18 -13.66
CA ILE A 95 18.26 -1.23 -12.90
C ILE A 95 18.08 -2.15 -11.68
N PRO A 96 18.95 -3.15 -11.47
CA PRO A 96 18.86 -4.01 -10.30
C PRO A 96 19.29 -3.28 -9.02
N ALA A 97 18.73 -3.70 -7.88
CA ALA A 97 18.95 -3.05 -6.59
C ALA A 97 20.43 -2.93 -6.19
N TRP A 98 21.24 -3.95 -6.46
CA TRP A 98 22.67 -3.94 -6.12
C TRP A 98 23.43 -2.81 -6.82
N GLN A 99 23.12 -2.54 -8.09
CA GLN A 99 23.77 -1.50 -8.88
C GLN A 99 23.41 -0.10 -8.36
N ILE A 100 22.15 0.08 -7.92
CA ILE A 100 21.71 1.32 -7.29
C ILE A 100 22.42 1.53 -5.96
N HIS A 101 22.54 0.48 -5.16
CA HIS A 101 23.17 0.52 -3.84
C HIS A 101 24.67 0.81 -3.90
N GLU A 102 25.35 0.30 -4.93
CA GLU A 102 26.76 0.59 -5.19
C GLU A 102 26.99 2.06 -5.54
N TYR A 103 26.07 2.66 -6.31
CA TYR A 103 26.13 4.08 -6.67
C TYR A 103 25.71 5.01 -5.52
N ASP A 104 24.57 4.76 -4.90
CA ASP A 104 24.04 5.49 -3.76
C ASP A 104 23.45 4.51 -2.71
N PRO A 105 24.15 4.28 -1.59
CA PRO A 105 23.74 3.30 -0.59
C PRO A 105 22.44 3.67 0.15
N CYS A 106 22.05 4.95 0.16
CA CYS A 106 20.81 5.38 0.82
C CYS A 106 19.59 5.24 -0.09
N ARG A 107 19.81 5.10 -1.41
CA ARG A 107 18.73 5.17 -2.41
C ARG A 107 17.73 4.03 -2.29
N ILE A 108 18.19 2.84 -1.93
CA ILE A 108 17.31 1.67 -1.76
C ILE A 108 16.32 1.88 -0.62
N VAL A 109 16.79 2.38 0.52
CA VAL A 109 15.91 2.70 1.67
C VAL A 109 14.94 3.82 1.30
N PHE A 110 15.41 4.86 0.60
CA PHE A 110 14.54 5.93 0.11
C PHE A 110 13.42 5.40 -0.80
N LEU A 111 13.77 4.55 -1.77
CA LEU A 111 12.80 3.97 -2.70
C LEU A 111 11.83 3.01 -2.00
N ALA A 112 12.30 2.26 -0.99
CA ALA A 112 11.46 1.41 -0.16
C ALA A 112 10.43 2.23 0.63
N VAL A 113 10.82 3.39 1.18
CA VAL A 113 9.90 4.33 1.84
C VAL A 113 8.94 4.97 0.83
N TYR A 114 9.45 5.45 -0.30
CA TYR A 114 8.67 6.20 -1.30
C TYR A 114 7.62 5.35 -2.02
N LYS A 115 7.92 4.07 -2.31
CA LYS A 115 6.97 3.14 -2.94
C LYS A 115 5.78 2.77 -2.06
N LEU A 116 5.79 3.13 -0.77
CA LEU A 116 4.66 2.84 0.12
C LEU A 116 3.56 3.87 -0.11
N GLU A 117 2.57 3.49 -0.91
CA GLU A 117 1.32 4.21 -1.10
C GLU A 117 0.49 4.28 0.21
N GLN A 118 -0.39 5.28 0.28
CA GLN A 118 -1.30 5.49 1.40
C GLN A 118 -2.02 4.20 1.81
N VAL A 119 -2.00 3.94 3.13
CA VAL A 119 -2.54 2.73 3.76
C VAL A 119 -4.07 2.81 3.80
N GLN A 120 -4.73 2.65 2.67
CA GLN A 120 -6.08 2.11 2.64
C GLN A 120 -5.96 0.61 2.40
N ARG A 121 -6.43 -0.18 3.38
CA ARG A 121 -6.51 -1.62 3.19
C ARG A 121 -7.57 -1.86 2.11
N ILE A 122 -7.17 -2.36 0.95
CA ILE A 122 -8.12 -2.70 -0.11
C ILE A 122 -9.10 -3.73 0.48
N PRO A 123 -10.40 -3.43 0.56
CA PRO A 123 -11.37 -4.39 1.04
C PRO A 123 -11.41 -5.58 0.09
N ARG A 124 -11.50 -6.80 0.63
CA ARG A 124 -11.64 -8.00 -0.18
C ARG A 124 -12.92 -7.90 -1.02
N ARG A 125 -12.81 -8.18 -2.31
CA ARG A 125 -13.99 -8.31 -3.20
C ARG A 125 -14.78 -9.57 -2.81
N SER A 126 -16.07 -9.62 -3.15
CA SER A 126 -16.92 -10.79 -2.89
C SER A 126 -16.29 -12.10 -3.35
N ASP A 127 -15.56 -12.06 -4.46
CA ASP A 127 -14.98 -13.21 -5.15
C ASP A 127 -13.79 -13.83 -4.40
N GLU A 128 -13.12 -13.04 -3.54
CA GLU A 128 -11.91 -13.44 -2.81
C GLU A 128 -12.20 -14.18 -1.49
N TYR A 129 -13.45 -14.20 -1.03
CA TYR A 129 -13.86 -14.91 0.19
C TYR A 129 -13.97 -16.41 -0.06
N THR A 130 -13.47 -17.22 0.88
CA THR A 130 -13.62 -18.68 0.83
C THR A 130 -15.07 -19.10 1.06
N GLU A 131 -15.44 -20.31 0.62
CA GLU A 131 -16.80 -20.81 0.83
C GLU A 131 -17.15 -20.95 2.32
N GLU A 132 -16.16 -21.26 3.16
CA GLU A 132 -16.30 -21.38 4.61
C GLU A 132 -16.64 -20.03 5.26
N GLU A 133 -15.93 -18.97 4.85
CA GLU A 133 -16.20 -17.59 5.29
C GLU A 133 -17.60 -17.13 4.88
N ARG A 134 -18.01 -17.43 3.63
CA ARG A 134 -19.37 -17.10 3.13
C ARG A 134 -20.47 -17.85 3.85
N LYS A 135 -20.28 -19.14 4.17
CA LYS A 135 -21.25 -19.96 4.91
C LYS A 135 -21.37 -19.54 6.38
N ARG A 136 -20.27 -19.07 6.98
CA ARG A 136 -20.25 -18.54 8.36
C ARG A 136 -21.07 -17.25 8.48
N PHE A 137 -21.25 -16.50 7.40
CA PHE A 137 -22.09 -15.31 7.40
C PHE A 137 -23.59 -15.72 7.46
N PRO A 138 -24.36 -15.23 8.46
CA PRO A 138 -25.76 -15.62 8.59
C PRO A 138 -26.58 -15.09 7.41
N LYS A 139 -27.40 -15.95 6.80
CA LYS A 139 -28.34 -15.51 5.77
C LYS A 139 -29.46 -14.70 6.42
N LEU A 140 -29.50 -13.41 6.12
CA LEU A 140 -30.51 -12.49 6.64
C LEU A 140 -31.88 -12.67 5.96
N LEU A 141 -31.88 -13.14 4.71
CA LEU A 141 -33.07 -13.30 3.88
C LEU A 141 -33.27 -14.77 3.51
N ARG A 142 -34.53 -15.23 3.56
CA ARG A 142 -34.95 -16.52 3.01
C ARG A 142 -35.65 -16.26 1.68
N PHE A 143 -35.00 -16.64 0.59
CA PHE A 143 -35.59 -16.50 -0.73
C PHE A 143 -36.72 -17.52 -0.92
N PRO A 144 -37.78 -17.17 -1.67
CA PRO A 144 -38.83 -18.13 -2.04
C PRO A 144 -38.24 -19.24 -2.93
N ALA A 145 -38.86 -20.42 -2.93
CA ALA A 145 -38.38 -21.58 -3.66
C ALA A 145 -38.20 -21.35 -5.18
N ASN A 146 -38.93 -20.37 -5.73
CA ASN A 146 -38.88 -20.01 -7.15
C ASN A 146 -37.76 -19.00 -7.48
N HIS A 147 -36.90 -18.63 -6.52
CA HIS A 147 -35.81 -17.69 -6.73
C HIS A 147 -34.64 -18.35 -7.46
N VAL A 148 -34.25 -17.78 -8.60
CA VAL A 148 -33.12 -18.25 -9.41
C VAL A 148 -31.88 -17.42 -9.05
N GLU A 149 -30.85 -18.07 -8.50
CA GLU A 149 -29.54 -17.44 -8.30
C GLU A 149 -28.73 -17.52 -9.60
N GLU A 150 -28.68 -16.41 -10.35
CA GLU A 150 -28.08 -16.27 -11.68
C GLU A 150 -26.62 -16.76 -11.77
N TRP A 151 -25.85 -16.64 -10.68
CA TRP A 151 -24.45 -17.06 -10.62
C TRP A 151 -24.25 -18.55 -10.29
N LYS A 152 -25.31 -19.29 -9.91
CA LYS A 152 -25.27 -20.76 -9.72
C LYS A 152 -25.79 -21.54 -10.92
N ARG A 153 -26.66 -20.93 -11.73
CA ARG A 153 -27.16 -21.49 -12.99
C ARG A 153 -26.77 -20.53 -14.10
N SER A 154 -25.72 -20.85 -14.85
CA SER A 154 -25.42 -20.10 -16.08
C SER A 154 -26.66 -20.17 -16.98
N ILE A 155 -27.27 -19.02 -17.27
CA ILE A 155 -28.26 -18.93 -18.34
C ILE A 155 -27.54 -19.37 -19.62
N PRO A 156 -28.11 -20.27 -20.43
CA PRO A 156 -27.53 -20.62 -21.73
C PRO A 156 -27.28 -19.33 -22.50
N ASN A 157 -26.01 -19.09 -22.85
CA ASN A 157 -25.59 -17.87 -23.54
C ASN A 157 -26.45 -17.73 -24.80
N PRO A 158 -27.26 -16.65 -24.98
CA PRO A 158 -28.25 -16.55 -26.06
C PRO A 158 -27.64 -16.29 -27.45
N GLY A 159 -26.45 -16.86 -27.71
CA GLY A 159 -25.66 -16.66 -28.92
C GLY A 159 -24.87 -15.35 -28.85
N ARG A 160 -23.62 -15.41 -28.40
CA ARG A 160 -22.65 -14.35 -28.70
C ARG A 160 -22.03 -14.66 -30.06
N TYR A 161 -21.86 -13.66 -30.92
CA TYR A 161 -21.18 -13.80 -32.21
C TYR A 161 -19.82 -14.50 -32.04
N GLU A 162 -19.67 -15.66 -32.66
CA GLU A 162 -18.39 -16.36 -32.76
C GLU A 162 -17.56 -15.69 -33.86
N LYS A 163 -16.35 -15.22 -33.53
CA LYS A 163 -15.40 -14.80 -34.56
C LYS A 163 -14.97 -16.06 -35.32
N ASN A 164 -15.28 -16.13 -36.61
CA ASN A 164 -14.75 -17.18 -37.48
C ASN A 164 -13.22 -17.20 -37.37
N ASN A 165 -12.68 -18.38 -37.03
CA ASN A 165 -11.25 -18.58 -36.91
C ASN A 165 -10.63 -18.48 -38.33
N PRO A 166 -9.59 -17.66 -38.57
CA PRO A 166 -9.01 -17.50 -39.92
C PRO A 166 -8.47 -18.80 -40.53
N ALA A 167 -8.26 -19.85 -39.71
CA ALA A 167 -7.74 -21.14 -40.12
C ALA A 167 -8.77 -22.07 -40.80
N GLU A 168 -10.08 -21.76 -40.72
CA GLU A 168 -11.15 -22.62 -41.25
C GLU A 168 -11.61 -22.26 -42.66
N LYS A 169 -11.04 -21.23 -43.28
CA LYS A 169 -11.22 -20.96 -44.71
C LYS A 169 -10.11 -21.62 -45.52
N LYS A 170 -10.33 -22.87 -45.92
CA LYS A 170 -9.66 -23.53 -47.04
C LYS A 170 -10.70 -24.05 -48.02
#